data_AF-A0AAW2IL29-F1
#
_entry.id   AF-A0AAW2IL29-F1
#
_cell.length_a   1.000
_cell.length_b   1.000
_cell.length_c   1.000
_cell.angle_alpha   90.00
_cell.angle_beta   90.00
_cell.angle_gamma   90.00
#
_symmetry.space_group_name_H-M   'P 1'
#
loop_
_entity.id
_entity.type
_entity.pdbx_description
1 polymer ?
#
loop_
_entity_poly.entity_id
_entity_poly.type
_entity_poly.pdbx_seq_one_letter_code
_entity_poly.pdbx_strand_id
1 'polypeptide(L)'
;MTGREGGYVVPADPANAVGGLKKKGAGSRSWILIDSSGQEVILDVDKYAIMHRVQIHARDLRILDPLLSYPSAILGRERAIVLNLE
;
A
#
# COMPACT_ATOMS: atom_id res chain seq x y z
N MET A 1 -39.52 -11.35 -27.13
CA MET A 1 -38.41 -12.08 -27.77
C MET A 1 -37.12 -11.62 -27.08
N THR A 2 -36.82 -12.12 -25.88
CA THR A 2 -35.92 -13.26 -25.60
C THR A 2 -34.45 -12.99 -25.92
N GLY A 3 -33.71 -12.59 -24.87
CA GLY A 3 -32.39 -13.12 -24.47
C GLY A 3 -31.16 -12.89 -25.34
N ARG A 4 -30.10 -12.32 -24.75
CA ARG A 4 -28.82 -13.04 -24.51
C ARG A 4 -27.84 -12.18 -23.71
N GLU A 5 -27.32 -12.75 -22.63
CA GLU A 5 -26.11 -12.29 -21.95
C GLU A 5 -24.90 -12.36 -22.88
N GLY A 6 -23.95 -11.46 -22.67
CA GLY A 6 -22.69 -11.43 -23.40
C GLY A 6 -21.74 -10.41 -22.77
N GLY A 7 -21.19 -10.76 -21.60
CA GLY A 7 -20.09 -10.01 -21.00
C GLY A 7 -18.88 -10.05 -21.92
N TYR A 8 -18.41 -8.87 -22.34
CA TYR A 8 -17.13 -8.73 -23.03
C TYR A 8 -16.10 -8.26 -22.01
N VAL A 9 -15.30 -9.21 -21.53
CA VAL A 9 -14.05 -8.95 -20.83
C VAL A 9 -13.02 -8.66 -21.93
N VAL A 10 -12.53 -7.43 -22.00
CA VAL A 10 -11.42 -7.07 -22.90
C VAL A 10 -10.11 -7.21 -22.13
N PRO A 11 -9.16 -8.05 -22.58
CA PRO A 11 -7.80 -8.01 -22.08
C PRO A 11 -7.08 -6.83 -22.75
N ALA A 12 -6.66 -5.83 -21.98
CA ALA A 12 -5.78 -4.79 -22.50
C ALA A 12 -4.34 -5.31 -22.43
N ASP A 13 -3.81 -5.68 -23.60
CA ASP A 13 -2.43 -6.14 -23.81
C ASP A 13 -1.37 -5.13 -23.32
N PRO A 14 -0.20 -5.61 -22.84
CA PRO A 14 0.87 -4.76 -22.35
C PRO A 14 1.86 -4.44 -23.48
N ALA A 15 1.75 -3.27 -24.12
CA ALA A 15 2.86 -2.73 -24.92
C ALA A 15 2.75 -1.22 -25.18
N ASN A 16 3.65 -0.47 -24.53
CA ASN A 16 4.25 0.80 -24.96
C ASN A 16 3.35 1.94 -25.46
N ALA A 17 3.08 2.88 -24.55
CA ALA A 17 3.11 4.31 -24.88
C ALA A 17 4.24 4.98 -24.08
N VAL A 18 5.32 5.30 -24.79
CA VAL A 18 6.45 6.12 -24.34
C VAL A 18 5.98 7.58 -24.28
N GLY A 19 6.27 8.27 -23.18
CA GLY A 19 6.24 9.74 -23.15
C GLY A 19 5.42 10.33 -22.00
N GLY A 20 6.01 10.36 -20.81
CA GLY A 20 5.48 11.10 -19.68
C GLY A 20 6.37 10.81 -18.49
N LEU A 21 7.04 11.84 -17.97
CA LEU A 21 8.04 11.74 -16.92
C LEU A 21 7.60 10.72 -15.87
N LYS A 22 8.30 9.58 -15.81
CA LYS A 22 8.24 8.74 -14.62
C LYS A 22 8.80 9.62 -13.51
N LYS A 23 7.91 10.30 -12.77
CA LYS A 23 8.16 10.55 -11.36
C LYS A 23 8.71 9.22 -10.88
N LYS A 24 9.97 9.21 -10.43
CA LYS A 24 10.57 8.06 -9.74
C LYS A 24 9.70 7.83 -8.53
N GLY A 25 8.57 7.17 -8.74
CA GLY A 25 7.56 6.92 -7.75
C GLY A 25 8.29 6.08 -6.74
N ALA A 26 8.42 6.59 -5.52
CA ALA A 26 8.64 5.74 -4.38
C ALA A 26 7.66 4.57 -4.57
N GLY A 27 8.20 3.39 -4.87
CA GLY A 27 7.43 2.27 -5.39
C GLY A 27 6.21 2.05 -4.51
N SER A 28 5.06 1.77 -5.13
CA SER A 28 3.89 1.28 -4.42
C SER A 28 4.37 0.16 -3.49
N ARG A 29 4.22 0.37 -2.19
CA ARG A 29 4.57 -0.64 -1.21
C ARG A 29 3.33 -1.49 -1.03
N SER A 30 3.50 -2.81 -1.07
CA SER A 30 2.41 -3.73 -0.77
C SER A 30 2.28 -3.81 0.74
N TRP A 31 1.09 -3.53 1.26
CA TRP A 31 0.76 -3.59 2.68
C TRP A 31 -0.29 -4.66 2.90
N ILE A 32 -0.20 -5.40 4.00
CA ILE A 32 -1.27 -6.30 4.42
C ILE A 32 -2.08 -5.56 5.49
N LEU A 33 -3.38 -5.41 5.24
CA LEU A 33 -4.35 -4.98 6.23
C LEU A 33 -5.05 -6.22 6.77
N ILE A 34 -5.06 -6.36 8.09
CA ILE A 34 -5.79 -7.41 8.79
C ILE A 34 -6.83 -6.71 9.67
N ASP A 35 -8.09 -7.12 9.55
CA ASP A 35 -9.16 -6.56 10.38
C ASP A 35 -9.36 -7.34 11.70
N SER A 36 -10.30 -6.90 12.54
CA SER A 36 -10.56 -7.53 13.84
C SER A 36 -11.17 -8.93 13.75
N SER A 37 -11.65 -9.35 12.57
CA SER A 37 -12.10 -10.72 12.29
C SER A 37 -10.96 -11.62 11.80
N GLY A 38 -9.78 -11.06 11.54
CA GLY A 38 -8.65 -11.76 10.95
C GLY A 38 -8.68 -11.81 9.43
N GLN A 39 -9.60 -11.09 8.78
CA GLN A 39 -9.65 -11.05 7.32
C GLN A 39 -8.50 -10.19 6.79
N GLU A 40 -7.75 -10.74 5.84
CA GLU A 40 -6.60 -10.10 5.22
C GLU A 40 -6.96 -9.48 3.87
N VAL A 41 -6.41 -8.30 3.59
CA VAL A 41 -6.48 -7.62 2.30
C VAL A 41 -5.11 -7.04 1.95
N ILE A 42 -4.63 -7.33 0.74
CA ILE A 42 -3.41 -6.71 0.20
C ILE A 42 -3.76 -5.32 -0.35
N LEU A 43 -2.98 -4.32 0.06
CA LEU A 43 -3.13 -2.93 -0.33
C LEU A 43 -1.87 -2.46 -1.07
N ASP A 44 -2.00 -2.21 -2.37
CA ASP A 44 -0.93 -1.61 -3.17
C ASP A 44 -1.06 -0.09 -3.16
N VAL A 45 -0.55 0.52 -2.09
CA VAL A 45 -0.67 1.96 -1.84
C VAL A 45 0.70 2.57 -1.50
N ASP A 46 0.88 3.84 -1.83
CA ASP A 46 2.12 4.55 -1.50
C ASP A 46 2.19 4.92 0.00
N LYS A 47 3.37 5.40 0.42
CA LYS A 47 3.61 5.78 1.81
C LYS A 47 2.69 6.91 2.30
N TYR A 48 2.29 7.84 1.42
CA TYR A 48 1.44 8.97 1.79
C TYR A 48 0.01 8.52 2.04
N ALA A 49 -0.51 7.62 1.19
CA ALA A 49 -1.82 7.02 1.36
C ALA A 49 -1.90 6.25 2.70
N ILE A 50 -0.87 5.50 3.08
CA ILE A 50 -0.82 4.83 4.38
C ILE A 50 -0.74 5.83 5.53
N MET A 51 0.11 6.86 5.45
CA MET A 51 0.20 7.91 6.48
C MET A 51 -1.18 8.51 6.78
N HIS A 52 -1.94 8.84 5.72
CA HIS A 52 -3.30 9.37 5.86
C HIS A 52 -4.28 8.33 6.41
N ARG A 53 -4.12 7.04 6.10
CA ARG A 53 -5.02 5.99 6.60
C ARG A 53 -4.83 5.70 8.08
N VAL A 54 -3.59 5.57 8.54
CA VAL A 54 -3.29 5.10 9.92
C VAL A 54 -3.18 6.22 10.95
N GLN A 55 -3.21 7.49 10.52
CA GLN A 55 -3.24 8.66 11.41
C GLN A 55 -2.06 8.70 12.41
N ILE A 56 -0.86 8.31 11.98
CA ILE A 56 0.39 8.43 12.76
C ILE A 56 1.31 9.49 12.14
N HIS A 57 2.28 9.99 12.91
CA HIS A 57 3.23 10.96 12.38
C HIS A 57 4.14 10.32 11.32
N ALA A 58 4.56 11.13 10.33
CA ALA A 58 5.52 10.71 9.31
C ALA A 58 6.80 10.12 9.91
N ARG A 59 7.27 10.66 11.04
CA ARG A 59 8.45 10.19 11.76
C ARG A 59 8.29 8.73 12.23
N ASP A 60 7.08 8.37 12.63
CA ASP A 60 6.80 7.06 13.20
C ASP A 60 6.72 6.02 12.08
N LEU A 61 6.10 6.38 10.95
CA LEU A 61 6.07 5.49 9.78
C LEU A 61 7.47 5.25 9.20
N ARG A 62 8.37 6.22 9.31
CA ARG A 62 9.75 6.11 8.79
C ARG A 62 10.57 5.00 9.44
N ILE A 63 10.22 4.52 10.63
CA ILE A 63 10.93 3.38 11.23
C ILE A 63 10.70 2.09 10.45
N LEU A 64 9.66 2.05 9.60
CA LEU A 64 9.34 0.93 8.73
C LEU A 64 9.97 1.08 7.35
N ASP A 65 10.70 2.16 7.06
CA ASP A 65 11.31 2.40 5.75
C ASP A 65 12.51 1.48 5.54
N PRO A 66 12.44 0.47 4.65
CA PRO A 66 13.51 -0.51 4.47
C PRO A 66 14.78 0.09 3.85
N LEU A 67 14.72 1.32 3.33
CA LEU A 67 15.88 2.04 2.81
C LEU A 67 16.67 2.76 3.92
N LEU A 68 16.18 2.75 5.15
CA LEU A 68 16.80 3.36 6.31
C LEU A 68 17.06 2.29 7.35
N SER A 69 18.29 2.22 7.86
CA SER A 69 18.60 1.33 8.99
C SER A 69 18.08 1.97 10.28
N TYR A 70 17.08 1.33 10.89
CA TYR A 70 16.58 1.68 12.22
C TYR A 70 16.71 0.47 13.14
N PRO A 71 17.11 0.64 14.40
CA PRO A 71 17.10 -0.47 15.34
C PRO A 71 15.67 -1.02 15.49
N SER A 72 15.57 -2.28 15.92
CA SER A 72 14.34 -2.83 16.46
C SER A 72 13.72 -1.88 17.49
N ALA A 73 12.46 -1.52 17.31
CA ALA A 73 11.76 -0.50 18.09
C ALA A 73 10.26 -0.78 18.23
N ILE A 74 9.72 -0.49 19.41
CA ILE A 74 8.29 -0.50 19.71
C ILE A 74 7.89 0.93 20.11
N LEU A 75 7.04 1.58 19.33
CA LEU A 75 6.56 2.93 19.61
C LEU A 75 5.08 2.89 20.01
N GLY A 76 4.79 3.28 21.24
CA GLY A 76 3.43 3.55 21.70
C GLY A 76 2.94 4.92 21.22
N ARG A 77 1.73 4.96 20.65
CA ARG A 77 1.00 6.18 20.31
C ARG A 77 -0.38 6.15 20.95
N GLU A 78 -1.06 7.29 20.95
CA GLU A 78 -2.40 7.40 21.56
C GLU A 78 -3.38 6.36 21.00
N ARG A 79 -3.31 6.06 19.69
CA ARG A 79 -4.26 5.20 18.99
C ARG A 79 -3.61 4.10 18.14
N ALA A 80 -2.30 3.88 18.29
CA ALA A 80 -1.57 2.93 17.47
C ALA A 80 -0.31 2.42 18.19
N ILE A 81 0.16 1.25 17.78
CA ILE A 81 1.48 0.72 18.13
C ILE A 81 2.25 0.53 16.83
N VAL A 82 3.46 1.06 16.74
CA VAL A 82 4.34 0.89 15.57
C VAL A 82 5.51 0.01 15.96
N LEU A 83 5.79 -1.01 15.15
CA LEU A 83 6.76 -2.07 15.45
C LEU A 83 7.77 -2.20 14.31
N ASN A 84 9.06 -2.10 14.62
CA ASN A 84 10.16 -2.56 13.78
C ASN A 84 10.89 -3.68 14.53
N LEU A 85 11.08 -4.85 13.91
CA LEU A 85 11.66 -6.04 14.56
C LEU A 85 12.80 -6.64 13.71
N GLU A 86 13.41 -5.85 12.82
CA GLU A 86 14.61 -6.25 12.07
C GLU A 86 15.85 -6.37 12.95
#